data_AF-A0A660T8A3-F1
#
_entry.id   AF-A0A660T8A3-F1
#
_cell.length_a   1.000
_cell.length_b   1.000
_cell.length_c   1.000
_cell.angle_alpha   90.00
_cell.angle_beta   90.00
_cell.angle_gamma   90.00
#
_symmetry.space_group_name_H-M   'P 1'
#
loop_
_entity.id
_entity.type
_entity.pdbx_description
1 polymer ?
#
loop_
_entity_poly.entity_id
_entity_poly.type
_entity_poly.pdbx_seq_one_letter_code
_entity_poly.pdbx_strand_id
1 'polypeptide(L)'
;MWEINGLVKRSTHNPILMAIKEHWWESKLVYNTAAIKLGDRIYLLYRAMGNDHVSRFGLAMSVNGIDFVRLPYPVFLPSADYETPHPSKFDHDRERGGVEDPRFMVIGDT
;
A
#
# COMPACT_ATOMS: atom_id res chain seq x y z
N MET A 1 10.20 -3.48 22.34
CA MET A 1 8.75 -3.59 22.03
C MET A 1 8.60 -4.37 20.72
N TRP A 2 7.77 -5.43 20.72
CA TRP A 2 7.51 -6.47 19.67
C TRP A 2 8.31 -7.78 19.65
N GLU A 3 9.31 -8.00 20.51
CA GLU A 3 10.01 -9.31 20.59
C GLU A 3 9.44 -10.28 21.64
N ILE A 4 8.24 -10.02 22.18
CA ILE A 4 7.83 -10.64 23.46
C ILE A 4 7.17 -12.02 23.29
N ASN A 5 7.11 -12.64 22.10
CA ASN A 5 6.55 -14.01 21.98
C ASN A 5 7.21 -14.96 20.95
N GLY A 6 8.32 -14.59 20.29
CA GLY A 6 9.18 -15.53 19.52
C GLY A 6 8.59 -16.28 18.31
N LEU A 7 7.28 -16.20 18.03
CA LEU A 7 6.62 -16.98 16.97
C LEU A 7 6.95 -16.51 15.54
N VAL A 8 7.40 -15.27 15.37
CA VAL A 8 7.79 -14.70 14.07
C VAL A 8 9.11 -13.96 14.18
N LYS A 9 10.03 -14.25 13.25
CA LYS A 9 11.31 -13.55 13.12
C LYS A 9 11.24 -12.58 11.94
N ARG A 10 11.68 -11.34 12.14
CA ARG A 10 11.79 -10.37 11.03
C ARG A 10 12.79 -10.88 9.99
N SER A 11 12.41 -10.82 8.72
CA SER A 11 13.32 -11.09 7.61
C SER A 11 14.44 -10.04 7.57
N THR A 12 15.65 -10.46 7.22
CA THR A 12 16.79 -9.57 6.93
C THR A 12 16.62 -8.79 5.64
N HIS A 13 15.64 -9.17 4.79
CA HIS A 13 15.32 -8.50 3.53
C HIS A 13 14.39 -7.29 3.70
N ASN A 14 14.00 -6.94 4.92
CA ASN A 14 13.18 -5.76 5.15
C ASN A 14 13.96 -4.45 4.88
N PRO A 15 13.32 -3.42 4.33
CA PRO A 15 11.94 -3.40 3.82
C PRO A 15 11.79 -4.11 2.46
N ILE A 16 10.74 -4.93 2.32
CA ILE A 16 10.41 -5.63 1.06
C ILE A 16 9.75 -4.72 0.00
N LEU A 17 9.34 -3.51 0.39
CA LEU A 17 8.77 -2.52 -0.50
C LEU A 17 9.13 -1.12 0.02
N MET A 18 9.70 -0.28 -0.85
CA MET A 18 10.03 1.12 -0.56
C MET A 18 9.34 2.08 -1.55
N ALA A 19 9.20 3.34 -1.16
CA ALA A 19 8.77 4.41 -2.06
C ALA A 19 9.71 4.55 -3.27
N ILE A 20 9.13 4.83 -4.44
CA ILE A 20 9.87 5.14 -5.67
C ILE A 20 9.70 6.63 -5.92
N LYS A 21 10.80 7.41 -5.86
CA LYS A 21 10.73 8.88 -5.89
C LYS A 21 10.18 9.42 -7.21
N GLU A 22 10.41 8.67 -8.28
CA GLU A 22 10.00 8.98 -9.65
C GLU A 22 8.49 8.79 -9.85
N HIS A 23 7.83 8.00 -9.00
CA HIS A 23 6.39 7.79 -9.03
C HIS A 23 5.70 8.82 -8.13
N TRP A 24 5.18 9.89 -8.73
CA TRP A 24 4.54 11.00 -8.02
C TRP A 24 3.50 10.59 -6.96
N TRP A 25 2.84 9.45 -7.16
CA TRP A 25 1.75 8.93 -6.33
C TRP A 25 2.20 8.06 -5.15
N GLU A 26 3.42 7.53 -5.17
CA GLU A 26 4.02 6.71 -4.10
C GLU A 26 5.38 7.24 -3.64
N SER A 27 5.74 8.45 -4.05
CA SER A 27 7.07 9.04 -3.85
C SER A 27 7.43 9.32 -2.40
N LYS A 28 6.43 9.37 -1.51
CA LYS A 28 6.60 9.76 -0.11
C LYS A 28 6.47 8.58 0.84
N LEU A 29 5.40 7.79 0.73
CA LEU A 29 5.12 6.66 1.62
C LEU A 29 4.58 5.45 0.86
N VAL A 30 4.99 4.26 1.31
CA VAL A 30 4.45 2.95 0.92
C VAL A 30 4.28 2.13 2.21
N TYR A 31 3.03 1.82 2.58
CA TYR A 31 2.69 1.34 3.93
C TYR A 31 1.27 0.73 3.99
N ASN A 32 0.83 0.35 5.19
CA ASN A 32 -0.52 -0.16 5.49
C ASN A 32 -1.08 -1.13 4.44
N THR A 33 -0.38 -2.24 4.23
CA THR A 33 -0.62 -3.16 3.11
C THR A 33 -1.63 -4.26 3.44
N ALA A 34 -2.50 -4.59 2.50
CA ALA A 34 -3.24 -5.85 2.46
C ALA A 34 -2.41 -6.92 1.73
N ALA A 35 -2.41 -8.14 2.25
CA ALA A 35 -1.75 -9.28 1.62
C ALA A 35 -2.74 -10.41 1.39
N ILE A 36 -2.66 -11.07 0.22
CA ILE A 36 -3.41 -12.29 -0.08
C ILE A 36 -2.58 -13.24 -0.93
N LYS A 37 -2.73 -14.54 -0.72
CA LYS A 37 -2.16 -15.57 -1.59
C LYS A 37 -3.26 -16.11 -2.51
N LEU A 38 -3.06 -16.02 -3.82
CA LEU A 38 -3.96 -16.59 -4.83
C LEU A 38 -3.14 -17.49 -5.75
N GLY A 39 -3.46 -18.78 -5.78
CA GLY A 39 -2.63 -19.81 -6.42
C GLY A 39 -1.21 -19.79 -5.87
N ASP A 40 -0.22 -19.69 -6.77
CA ASP A 40 1.21 -19.68 -6.43
C ASP A 40 1.79 -18.27 -6.23
N ARG A 41 0.94 -17.24 -6.17
CA ARG A 41 1.37 -15.84 -6.06
C ARG A 41 0.84 -15.18 -4.80
N ILE A 42 1.68 -14.33 -4.22
CA ILE A 42 1.34 -13.42 -3.13
C ILE A 42 1.13 -12.04 -3.75
N TYR A 43 -0.02 -11.44 -3.45
CA TYR A 43 -0.40 -10.11 -3.89
C TYR A 43 -0.40 -9.18 -2.69
N LEU A 44 0.24 -8.02 -2.86
CA LEU A 44 0.20 -6.90 -1.93
C LEU A 44 -0.56 -5.76 -2.57
N LEU A 45 -1.69 -5.39 -2.00
CA LEU A 45 -2.34 -4.11 -2.28
C LEU A 45 -1.94 -3.16 -1.17
N TYR A 46 -1.07 -2.22 -1.51
CA TYR A 46 -0.41 -1.36 -0.53
C TYR A 46 -0.93 0.07 -0.63
N ARG A 47 -1.06 0.74 0.52
CA ARG A 47 -1.31 2.17 0.55
C ARG A 47 -0.04 2.92 0.16
N ALA A 48 -0.21 3.87 -0.73
CA ALA A 48 0.84 4.74 -1.24
C ALA A 48 0.43 6.20 -1.06
N MET A 49 1.42 7.06 -0.84
CA MET A 49 1.21 8.50 -0.77
C MET A 49 2.35 9.23 -1.48
N GLY A 50 1.99 10.23 -2.27
CA GLY A 50 2.89 11.16 -2.92
C GLY A 50 3.16 12.41 -2.10
N ASN A 51 3.85 13.37 -2.71
CA ASN A 51 4.00 14.72 -2.14
C ASN A 51 2.70 15.54 -2.19
N ASP A 52 1.66 15.03 -2.85
CA ASP A 52 0.32 15.61 -2.85
C ASP A 52 -0.51 15.24 -1.60
N HIS A 53 0.03 14.34 -0.75
CA HIS A 53 -0.62 13.87 0.47
C HIS A 53 -1.95 13.13 0.26
N VAL A 54 -2.13 12.51 -0.92
CA VAL A 54 -3.33 11.75 -1.26
C VAL A 54 -3.03 10.26 -1.27
N SER A 55 -3.80 9.50 -0.50
CA SER A 55 -3.66 8.05 -0.40
C SER A 55 -4.23 7.34 -1.64
N ARG A 56 -3.48 6.38 -2.18
CA ARG A 56 -3.85 5.53 -3.33
C ARG A 56 -3.41 4.10 -3.08
N PHE A 57 -3.92 3.14 -3.86
CA PHE A 57 -3.43 1.77 -3.78
C PHE A 57 -2.54 1.40 -4.96
N GLY A 58 -1.39 0.83 -4.66
CA GLY A 58 -0.54 0.13 -5.62
C GLY A 58 -0.69 -1.39 -5.48
N LEU A 59 -0.30 -2.11 -6.54
CA LEU A 59 -0.29 -3.57 -6.54
C LEU A 59 1.12 -4.10 -6.77
N ALA A 60 1.54 -5.03 -5.93
CA ALA A 60 2.78 -5.77 -6.09
C ALA A 60 2.55 -7.28 -5.96
N MET A 61 3.35 -8.06 -6.67
CA MET A 61 3.23 -9.52 -6.73
C MET A 61 4.56 -10.19 -6.45
N SER A 62 4.53 -11.31 -5.74
CA SER A 62 5.71 -12.14 -5.46
C SER A 62 5.37 -13.61 -5.55
N VAL A 63 6.37 -14.44 -5.84
CA VAL A 63 6.28 -15.91 -5.75
C VAL A 63 6.92 -16.46 -4.48
N ASN A 64 7.72 -15.66 -3.76
CA ASN A 64 8.47 -16.07 -2.57
C ASN A 64 8.17 -15.23 -1.31
N GLY A 65 7.38 -14.17 -1.45
CA GLY A 65 7.00 -13.27 -0.35
C GLY A 65 8.11 -12.32 0.09
N ILE A 66 9.20 -12.21 -0.67
CA ILE A 66 10.36 -11.35 -0.39
C ILE A 66 10.58 -10.39 -1.57
N ASP A 67 10.71 -10.93 -2.78
CA ASP A 67 10.97 -10.15 -3.99
C ASP A 67 9.65 -9.82 -4.68
N PHE A 68 9.30 -8.55 -4.71
CA PHE A 68 8.04 -8.06 -5.27
C PHE A 68 8.27 -7.28 -6.57
N VAL A 69 7.49 -7.63 -7.60
CA VAL A 69 7.34 -6.82 -8.82
C VAL A 69 6.04 -6.04 -8.69
N ARG A 70 6.11 -4.72 -8.83
CA ARG A 70 4.95 -3.82 -8.71
C ARG A 70 4.56 -3.22 -10.05
N LEU A 71 3.28 -2.84 -10.19
CA LEU A 71 2.81 -2.06 -11.33
C LEU A 71 3.32 -0.60 -11.22
N PRO A 72 3.62 0.07 -12.34
CA PRO A 72 4.16 1.44 -12.33
C PRO A 72 3.08 2.53 -12.11
N TYR A 73 1.82 2.13 -11.92
CA TYR A 73 0.67 3.01 -11.73
C TYR A 73 -0.20 2.52 -10.54
N PRO A 74 -0.95 3.43 -9.89
CA PRO A 74 -1.90 3.04 -8.86
C PRO A 74 -3.04 2.24 -9.50
N VAL A 75 -3.49 1.19 -8.81
CA VAL A 75 -4.61 0.33 -9.23
C VAL A 75 -5.96 0.77 -8.65
N PHE A 76 -5.94 1.63 -7.64
CA PHE A 76 -7.14 2.22 -7.05
C PHE A 76 -6.86 3.65 -6.63
N LEU A 77 -7.71 4.57 -7.08
CA LEU A 77 -7.62 6.00 -6.84
C LEU A 77 -8.92 6.49 -6.21
N PRO A 78 -8.90 7.62 -5.46
CA PRO A 78 -10.13 8.29 -5.08
C PRO A 78 -10.95 8.64 -6.32
N SER A 79 -12.24 8.35 -6.28
CA SER A 79 -13.18 8.52 -7.39
C SER A 79 -14.44 9.28 -7.00
N ALA A 80 -14.82 9.25 -5.72
CA ALA A 80 -15.95 10.02 -5.21
C ALA A 80 -15.50 11.33 -4.56
N ASP A 81 -16.35 12.36 -4.58
CA ASP A 81 -16.04 13.69 -4.06
C ASP A 81 -15.53 13.66 -2.61
N TYR A 82 -16.14 12.81 -1.77
CA TYR A 82 -15.75 12.64 -0.37
C TYR A 82 -14.39 11.95 -0.16
N GLU A 83 -13.84 11.33 -1.20
CA GLU A 83 -12.50 10.70 -1.20
C GLU A 83 -11.44 11.68 -1.69
N THR A 84 -11.81 12.75 -2.41
CA THR A 84 -10.86 13.73 -2.94
C THR A 84 -10.32 14.66 -1.84
N PRO A 85 -9.17 15.33 -2.06
CA PRO A 85 -8.62 16.26 -1.10
C PRO A 85 -9.60 17.38 -0.73
N HIS A 86 -9.95 17.47 0.55
CA HIS A 86 -10.88 18.49 1.03
C HIS A 86 -10.13 19.76 1.45
N PRO A 87 -10.62 20.98 1.12
CA PRO A 87 -9.94 22.24 1.48
C PRO A 87 -9.65 22.38 2.98
N SER A 88 -10.52 21.84 3.84
CA SER A 88 -10.30 21.85 5.30
C SER A 88 -9.07 21.06 5.76
N LYS A 89 -8.49 20.23 4.90
CA LYS A 89 -7.31 19.41 5.19
C LYS A 89 -6.04 19.96 4.53
N PHE A 90 -6.09 21.09 3.83
CA PHE A 90 -4.90 21.59 3.10
C PHE A 90 -3.74 21.97 4.02
N ASP A 91 -4.04 22.41 5.24
CA ASP A 91 -3.05 22.71 6.28
C ASP A 91 -2.57 21.47 7.05
N HIS A 92 -3.13 20.29 6.77
CA HIS A 92 -2.64 19.04 7.38
C HIS A 92 -1.29 18.64 6.79
N ASP A 93 -0.37 18.25 7.67
CA ASP A 93 0.93 17.67 7.35
C ASP A 93 0.85 16.17 7.00
N ARG A 94 -0.31 15.55 7.24
CA ARG A 94 -0.60 14.11 7.01
C ARG A 94 -1.45 13.89 5.76
N GLU A 95 -2.59 13.20 5.84
CA GLU A 95 -3.42 12.94 4.66
C GLU A 95 -4.37 14.10 4.35
N ARG A 96 -4.50 14.41 3.06
CA ARG A 96 -5.48 15.38 2.57
C ARG A 96 -6.76 14.72 2.05
N GLY A 97 -6.70 13.43 1.74
CA GLY A 97 -7.77 12.60 1.22
C GLY A 97 -7.23 11.31 0.63
N GLY A 98 -8.07 10.58 -0.10
CA GLY A 98 -7.70 9.36 -0.81
C GLY A 98 -8.42 8.13 -0.28
N VAL A 99 -7.89 6.99 -0.71
CA VAL A 99 -8.38 5.64 -0.40
C VAL A 99 -7.33 4.95 0.45
N GLU A 100 -7.74 4.37 1.58
CA GLU A 100 -6.82 4.06 2.67
C GLU A 100 -6.97 2.64 3.20
N ASP A 101 -5.89 2.15 3.79
CA ASP A 101 -5.82 0.92 4.60
C ASP A 101 -6.59 -0.26 3.99
N PRO A 102 -6.15 -0.78 2.83
CA PRO A 102 -6.81 -1.89 2.18
C PRO A 102 -6.82 -3.13 3.08
N ARG A 103 -7.86 -3.95 2.93
CA ARG A 103 -7.94 -5.34 3.42
C ARG A 103 -8.51 -6.20 2.29
N PHE A 104 -8.01 -7.41 2.14
CA PHE A 104 -8.47 -8.34 1.10
C PHE A 104 -9.30 -9.46 1.68
N MET A 105 -10.35 -9.81 0.95
CA MET A 105 -11.13 -11.04 1.14
C MET A 105 -11.60 -11.51 -0.23
N VAL A 106 -11.43 -12.81 -0.49
CA VAL A 106 -12.03 -13.46 -1.67
C VAL A 106 -13.47 -13.81 -1.32
N ILE A 107 -14.39 -13.46 -2.21
CA ILE A 107 -15.82 -13.76 -2.08
C ILE A 107 -16.23 -14.51 -3.36
N GLY A 108 -16.64 -15.77 -3.20
CA GLY A 108 -16.94 -16.65 -4.33
C GLY A 108 -15.69 -17.13 -5.06
N ASP A 109 -15.91 -17.67 -6.26
CA ASP A 109 -14.90 -18.42 -7.02
C ASP A 109 -14.41 -17.67 -8.28
N THR A 110 -14.80 -16.40 -8.40
CA THR A 110 -14.33 -15.48 -9.46
C THR A 110 -13.25 -14.55 -8.96
#